data_AF-V4AD30-F1
#
_entry.id   AF-V4AD30-F1
#
_cell.length_a   1.000
_cell.length_b   1.000
_cell.length_c   1.000
_cell.angle_alpha   90.00
_cell.angle_beta   90.00
_cell.angle_gamma   90.00
#
_symmetry.space_group_name_H-M   'P 1'
#
loop_
_entity.id
_entity.type
_entity.pdbx_description
1 polymer ?
#
loop_
_entity_poly.entity_id
_entity_poly.type
_entity_poly.pdbx_seq_one_letter_code
_entity_poly.pdbx_strand_id
1 'polypeptide(L)'
;MIILISVKVVRDKAGYFAERLYYSMKGAGTDDRTLIRIVVTRCEIDMVQIKQEFQRRYGKTLESFVRVSTISFYRHANCPDLQNIYESNEIT
;
A
#
# COMPACT_ATOMS: atom_id res chain seq x y z
N MET A 1 -9.11 -21.37 -23.16
CA MET A 1 -10.01 -20.89 -22.08
C MET A 1 -9.39 -20.90 -20.67
N ILE A 2 -8.28 -21.60 -20.41
CA ILE A 2 -7.67 -21.70 -19.07
C ILE A 2 -7.08 -20.34 -18.58
N ILE A 3 -6.49 -19.55 -19.49
CA ILE A 3 -5.80 -18.28 -19.14
C ILE A 3 -6.77 -17.26 -18.52
N LEU A 4 -8.02 -17.17 -19.00
CA LEU A 4 -9.01 -16.21 -18.49
C LEU A 4 -9.48 -16.55 -17.06
N ILE A 5 -9.50 -17.83 -16.69
CA ILE A 5 -9.90 -18.28 -15.35
C ILE A 5 -8.81 -17.90 -14.34
N SER A 6 -7.54 -18.13 -14.69
CA SER A 6 -6.41 -17.72 -13.87
C SER A 6 -6.41 -16.21 -13.63
N VAL A 7 -6.70 -15.41 -14.65
CA VAL A 7 -6.78 -13.94 -14.52
C VAL A 7 -7.92 -13.52 -13.60
N LYS A 8 -9.10 -14.14 -13.68
CA LYS A 8 -10.23 -13.84 -12.77
C LYS A 8 -9.89 -14.18 -11.31
N VAL A 9 -9.32 -15.36 -11.05
CA VAL A 9 -8.94 -15.80 -9.70
C VAL A 9 -7.84 -14.91 -9.12
N VAL A 10 -6.85 -14.52 -9.94
CA VAL A 10 -5.76 -13.64 -9.50
C VAL A 10 -6.27 -12.21 -9.24
N ARG A 11 -7.21 -11.71 -10.05
CA ARG A 11 -7.84 -10.40 -9.80
C ARG A 11 -8.64 -10.35 -8.51
N ASP A 12 -9.34 -11.43 -8.17
CA ASP A 12 -10.09 -11.52 -6.91
C ASP A 12 -9.15 -11.48 -5.69
N LYS A 13 -8.05 -12.23 -5.74
CA LYS A 13 -6.97 -12.19 -4.73
C LYS A 13 -6.32 -10.81 -4.64
N ALA A 14 -5.95 -10.22 -5.77
CA ALA A 14 -5.32 -8.90 -5.82
C ALA A 14 -6.24 -7.81 -5.24
N GLY A 15 -7.55 -7.92 -5.49
CA GLY A 15 -8.58 -7.06 -4.92
C GLY A 15 -8.68 -7.18 -3.40
N TYR A 16 -8.66 -8.41 -2.87
CA TYR A 16 -8.66 -8.66 -1.43
C TYR A 16 -7.43 -8.03 -0.74
N PHE A 17 -6.23 -8.22 -1.29
CA PHE A 17 -5.03 -7.62 -0.73
C PHE A 17 -5.02 -6.10 -0.85
N ALA A 18 -5.48 -5.55 -1.98
CA ALA A 18 -5.61 -4.10 -2.15
C ALA A 18 -6.54 -3.48 -1.09
N GLU A 19 -7.64 -4.15 -0.79
CA GLU A 19 -8.59 -3.71 0.24
C GLU A 19 -7.99 -3.79 1.64
N ARG A 20 -7.33 -4.89 1.99
CA ARG A 20 -6.63 -5.01 3.27
C ARG A 20 -5.54 -3.97 3.45
N LEU A 21 -4.76 -3.71 2.40
CA LEU A 21 -3.75 -2.65 2.40
C LEU A 21 -4.40 -1.30 2.69
N TYR A 22 -5.48 -0.96 1.99
CA TYR A 22 -6.18 0.30 2.18
C TYR A 22 -6.70 0.46 3.61
N TYR A 23 -7.35 -0.55 4.18
CA TYR A 23 -7.83 -0.50 5.57
C TYR A 23 -6.71 -0.46 6.59
N SER A 24 -5.60 -1.19 6.36
CA SER A 24 -4.44 -1.17 7.27
C SER A 24 -3.79 0.20 7.38
N MET A 25 -3.93 1.04 6.35
CA MET A 25 -3.35 2.39 6.27
C MET A 25 -4.35 3.52 6.51
N LYS A 26 -5.67 3.24 6.43
CA LYS A 26 -6.74 4.24 6.64
C LYS A 26 -7.28 4.27 8.08
N GLY A 27 -7.12 3.18 8.84
CA GLY A 27 -7.65 3.08 10.21
C GLY A 27 -7.05 4.09 11.19
N ALA A 28 -7.74 4.31 12.31
CA ALA A 28 -7.32 5.20 13.42
C ALA A 28 -6.01 4.78 14.14
N GLY A 29 -5.36 3.73 13.64
CA GLY A 29 -3.99 3.31 13.91
C GLY A 29 -3.55 2.43 12.74
N THR A 30 -2.31 2.55 12.33
CA THR A 30 -1.73 1.71 11.28
C THR A 30 -1.59 0.29 11.83
N ASP A 31 -2.24 -0.71 11.21
CA ASP A 31 -1.92 -2.11 11.51
C ASP A 31 -0.65 -2.48 10.72
N ASP A 32 0.47 -1.90 11.15
CA ASP A 32 1.78 -2.06 10.53
C ASP A 32 2.17 -3.53 10.38
N ARG A 33 1.77 -4.38 11.34
CA ARG A 33 2.04 -5.82 11.26
C ARG A 33 1.31 -6.45 10.08
N THR A 34 0.04 -6.09 9.86
CA THR A 34 -0.71 -6.58 8.70
C THR A 34 -0.16 -6.00 7.39
N LEU A 35 0.16 -4.71 7.35
CA LEU A 35 0.76 -4.05 6.20
C LEU A 35 2.08 -4.70 5.80
N ILE A 36 3.04 -4.76 6.74
CA ILE A 36 4.37 -5.37 6.53
C ILE A 36 4.23 -6.83 6.13
N ARG A 37 3.38 -7.61 6.80
CA ARG A 37 3.18 -9.03 6.47
C ARG A 37 2.65 -9.21 5.05
N ILE A 38 1.67 -8.42 4.61
CA ILE A 38 1.15 -8.50 3.24
C ILE A 38 2.23 -8.10 2.24
N VAL A 39 2.93 -7.00 2.50
CA VAL A 39 3.99 -6.50 1.61
C VAL A 39 5.12 -7.52 1.47
N VAL A 40 5.63 -8.07 2.57
CA VAL A 40 6.74 -9.05 2.58
C VAL A 40 6.32 -10.39 1.96
N THR A 41 5.09 -10.85 2.18
CA THR A 41 4.64 -12.15 1.64
C THR A 41 4.19 -12.08 0.18
N ARG A 42 3.82 -10.90 -0.33
CA ARG A 42 3.27 -10.73 -1.69
C ARG A 42 4.17 -9.94 -2.64
N CYS A 43 5.26 -9.32 -2.16
CA CYS A 43 6.18 -8.52 -2.97
C CYS A 43 6.70 -9.25 -4.21
N GLU A 44 7.06 -10.52 -4.07
CA GLU A 44 7.68 -11.32 -5.14
C GLU A 44 6.67 -12.09 -6.01
N ILE A 45 5.41 -12.18 -5.59
CA ILE A 45 4.41 -13.06 -6.23
C ILE A 45 3.48 -12.28 -7.16
N ASP A 46 2.74 -11.31 -6.62
CA ASP A 46 1.65 -10.64 -7.32
C ASP A 46 1.49 -9.16 -6.95
N MET A 47 2.51 -8.55 -6.38
CA MET A 47 2.50 -7.14 -5.98
C MET A 47 2.18 -6.19 -7.14
N VAL A 48 2.61 -6.50 -8.36
CA VAL A 48 2.29 -5.68 -9.55
C VAL A 48 0.78 -5.64 -9.80
N GLN A 49 0.10 -6.78 -9.69
CA GLN A 49 -1.34 -6.88 -9.88
C GLN A 49 -2.10 -6.23 -8.73
N ILE A 50 -1.61 -6.38 -7.49
CA ILE A 50 -2.14 -5.69 -6.32
C ILE A 50 -2.02 -4.17 -6.47
N LYS A 51 -0.85 -3.66 -6.91
CA LYS A 51 -0.64 -2.22 -7.16
C LYS A 51 -1.60 -1.68 -8.22
N GLN A 52 -1.75 -2.39 -9.34
CA GLN A 52 -2.69 -2.00 -10.41
C GLN A 52 -4.13 -1.98 -9.92
N GLU A 53 -4.56 -3.01 -9.19
CA GLU A 53 -5.91 -3.10 -8.66
C GLU A 53 -6.17 -2.07 -7.54
N PHE A 54 -5.18 -1.80 -6.70
CA PHE A 54 -5.23 -0.75 -5.69
C PHE A 54 -5.38 0.63 -6.32
N GLN A 55 -4.58 0.94 -7.34
CA GLN A 55 -4.69 2.19 -8.09
C GLN A 55 -6.05 2.30 -8.81
N ARG A 56 -6.54 1.21 -9.40
CA ARG A 56 -7.84 1.16 -10.06
C ARG A 56 -8.99 1.39 -9.08
N ARG A 57 -8.92 0.85 -7.86
CA ARG A 57 -9.99 0.96 -6.84
C ARG A 57 -9.95 2.27 -6.06
N TYR A 58 -8.78 2.77 -5.71
CA TYR A 58 -8.60 3.90 -4.80
C TYR A 58 -8.05 5.17 -5.45
N GLY A 59 -7.68 5.10 -6.74
CA GLY A 59 -7.19 6.26 -7.50
C GLY A 59 -5.81 6.77 -7.07
N LYS A 60 -5.12 6.06 -6.17
CA LYS A 60 -3.78 6.43 -5.67
C LYS A 60 -2.82 5.26 -5.80
N THR A 61 -1.55 5.54 -6.02
CA THR A 61 -0.51 4.50 -6.02
C THR A 61 -0.28 4.02 -4.60
N LEU A 62 -0.01 2.71 -4.45
CA LEU A 62 0.28 2.11 -3.16
C LEU A 62 1.47 2.81 -2.47
N GLU A 63 2.51 3.16 -3.23
CA GLU A 63 3.70 3.85 -2.72
C GLU A 63 3.39 5.24 -2.15
N SER A 64 2.61 6.05 -2.88
CA SER A 64 2.18 7.36 -2.38
C SER A 64 1.33 7.21 -1.12
N PHE A 65 0.46 6.21 -1.08
CA PHE A 65 -0.42 5.98 0.05
C PHE A 65 0.34 5.53 1.32
N VAL A 66 1.29 4.61 1.17
CA VAL A 66 2.19 4.18 2.25
C VAL A 66 3.04 5.35 2.74
N ARG A 67 3.63 6.14 1.84
CA ARG A 67 4.44 7.32 2.20
C ARG A 67 3.66 8.31 3.06
N VAL A 68 2.44 8.65 2.68
CA VAL A 68 1.59 9.58 3.43
C VAL A 68 1.21 9.00 4.80
N SER A 69 0.90 7.71 4.87
CA SER A 69 0.60 7.02 6.13
C SER A 69 1.79 7.04 7.09
N THR A 70 2.99 6.74 6.60
CA THR A 70 4.23 6.76 7.36
C THR A 70 4.58 8.15 7.90
N ILE A 71 4.45 9.20 7.07
CA ILE A 71 4.67 10.59 7.51
C ILE A 71 3.66 10.99 8.59
N SER A 72 2.37 10.66 8.40
CA SER A 72 1.32 10.95 9.38
C SER A 72 1.58 10.23 10.71
N PHE A 73 2.10 9.00 10.67
CA PHE A 73 2.49 8.26 11.86
C PHE A 73 3.65 8.94 12.61
N TYR A 74 4.72 9.34 11.91
CA TYR A 74 5.84 10.05 12.53
C TYR A 74 5.46 11.42 13.09
N ARG A 75 4.56 12.15 12.40
CA ARG A 75 3.97 13.39 12.93
C ARG A 75 3.18 13.15 14.22
N HIS A 76 2.42 12.07 14.30
CA HIS A 76 1.68 11.70 15.52
C HIS A 76 2.63 11.26 16.65
N ALA A 77 3.73 10.58 16.29
CA ALA A 77 4.75 10.14 17.23
C ALA A 77 5.69 11.26 17.74
N ASN A 78 5.44 12.54 17.40
CA ASN A 78 6.28 13.69 17.76
C ASN A 78 7.78 13.49 17.44
N CYS A 79 8.09 12.84 16.31
CA CYS A 79 9.46 12.63 15.86
C CYS A 79 9.78 13.60 14.70
N PRO A 80 10.41 14.76 14.95
CA PRO A 80 10.53 15.85 13.98
C PRO A 80 11.51 15.57 12.82
N ASP A 81 12.40 14.58 12.96
CA ASP A 81 13.54 14.41 12.05
C ASP A 81 13.16 13.90 10.64
N LEU A 82 12.03 13.19 10.50
CA LEU A 82 11.60 12.60 9.22
C LEU A 82 10.68 13.51 8.38
N GLN A 83 10.15 14.60 8.97
CA GLN A 83 9.35 15.59 8.23
C GLN A 83 10.24 16.36 7.23
N ASN A 84 11.46 16.73 7.64
CA ASN A 84 12.41 17.51 6.84
C ASN A 84 13.01 16.73 5.66
N ILE A 85 13.17 15.41 5.79
CA ILE A 85 13.72 14.56 4.73
C ILE A 85 12.78 14.49 3.51
N TYR A 86 11.47 14.67 3.71
CA TYR A 86 10.49 14.54 2.64
C TYR A 86 10.18 15.83 1.87
N GLU A 87 10.26 17.01 2.49
CA GLU A 87 10.10 18.29 1.77
C GLU A 87 11.28 18.57 0.82
N SER A 88 12.46 18.00 1.11
CA SER A 88 13.64 18.13 0.23
C SER A 88 13.59 17.25 -1.02
N ASN A 89 12.70 16.25 -1.09
CA ASN A 89 12.56 15.31 -2.22
C ASN A 89 11.38 15.63 -3.16
N GLU A 90 10.72 16.79 -3.00
CA GLU A 90 9.73 17.31 -3.97
C GLU A 90 10.28 18.46 -4.84
N ILE A 91 11.55 18.86 -4.65
CA ILE A 91 12.23 19.92 -5.44
C ILE A 91 13.36 19.36 -6.31
N THR A 92 13.31 18.09 -6.70
CA THR A 92 14.17 17.52 -7.77
C THR A 92 13.33 16.58 -8.62
#